data_AF-A0A958F2I1-F1
#
_entry.id   AF-A0A958F2I1-F1
#
_cell.length_a   1.000
_cell.length_b   1.000
_cell.length_c   1.000
_cell.angle_alpha   90.00
_cell.angle_beta   90.00
_cell.angle_gamma   90.00
#
_symmetry.space_group_name_H-M   'P 1'
#
loop_
_entity.id
_entity.type
_entity.pdbx_description
1 polymer ?
#
loop_
_entity_poly.entity_id
_entity_poly.type
_entity_poly.pdbx_seq_one_letter_code
_entity_poly.pdbx_strand_id
1 'polypeptide(L)'
;MRPNTENPGGAENSGDHPTGFYSRYQTNPEINSGETTVKKPVRKTGLMLGISSIVLLVAAAFAFIFTGKTTTGNDSDFFSAAEKVYNSGNYAQAMIAYQKFIVDFPESPLSPIARERINQIHTNIKSQEKQSLTPRITALLESANIAFERKRYSLPESDNAVLYTSEILRLDPANSEALALQARIVAFYTEKAEDAARQRRYRTALSNYKIVNSILPGDQETKGKILALEKQLGIK
;
A
#
# COMPACT_ATOMS: atom_id res chain seq x y z
N MET A 1 40.89 -11.57 -57.38
CA MET A 1 40.73 -11.32 -55.93
C MET A 1 39.26 -11.52 -55.57
N ARG A 2 38.95 -12.64 -54.95
CA ARG A 2 37.61 -12.99 -54.41
C ARG A 2 37.82 -13.30 -52.93
N PRO A 3 37.04 -12.74 -52.00
CA PRO A 3 37.18 -13.09 -50.60
C PRO A 3 36.53 -14.44 -50.29
N ASN A 4 37.23 -15.13 -49.39
CA ASN A 4 37.07 -16.49 -48.93
C ASN A 4 35.84 -16.60 -48.01
N THR A 5 35.05 -17.66 -48.20
CA THR A 5 33.94 -18.05 -47.33
C THR A 5 34.45 -19.07 -46.31
N GLU A 6 34.47 -18.71 -45.03
CA GLU A 6 34.67 -19.67 -43.94
C GLU A 6 33.56 -19.52 -42.89
N ASN A 7 32.68 -20.51 -42.92
CA ASN A 7 31.94 -21.02 -41.77
C ASN A 7 32.58 -22.37 -41.44
N PRO A 8 32.88 -22.69 -40.16
CA PRO A 8 32.19 -23.85 -39.60
C PRO A 8 31.97 -23.84 -38.06
N GLY A 9 30.95 -24.60 -37.64
CA GLY A 9 30.89 -25.32 -36.36
C GLY A 9 30.16 -24.58 -35.22
N GLY A 10 29.08 -25.07 -34.60
CA GLY A 10 28.55 -26.43 -34.48
C GLY A 10 28.95 -27.07 -33.14
N ALA A 11 27.95 -27.58 -32.40
CA ALA A 11 28.00 -28.36 -31.13
C ALA A 11 28.28 -27.53 -29.85
N GLU A 12 27.71 -27.75 -28.66
CA GLU A 12 26.94 -28.85 -28.03
C GLU A 12 26.36 -28.30 -26.69
N ASN A 13 25.15 -28.65 -26.27
CA ASN A 13 24.83 -29.59 -25.15
C ASN A 13 25.45 -29.18 -23.79
N SER A 14 24.77 -28.97 -22.66
CA SER A 14 23.82 -29.81 -21.90
C SER A 14 23.50 -28.95 -20.64
N GLY A 15 22.27 -28.90 -20.14
CA GLY A 15 21.84 -29.82 -19.10
C GLY A 15 22.31 -29.37 -17.71
N ASP A 16 21.52 -28.52 -17.03
CA ASP A 16 21.48 -28.51 -15.57
C ASP A 16 20.13 -27.98 -15.07
N HIS A 17 19.26 -28.92 -14.72
CA HIS A 17 18.04 -28.69 -13.97
C HIS A 17 18.32 -29.01 -12.50
N PRO A 18 18.29 -28.04 -11.58
CA PRO A 18 18.10 -28.36 -10.18
C PRO A 18 16.64 -28.73 -9.93
N THR A 19 16.48 -30.01 -9.65
CA THR A 19 15.31 -30.68 -9.14
C THR A 19 15.03 -30.29 -7.67
N GLY A 20 13.75 -30.31 -7.31
CA GLY A 20 13.31 -30.57 -5.94
C GLY A 20 13.21 -29.36 -5.01
N PHE A 21 11.98 -28.96 -4.67
CA PHE A 21 11.45 -28.97 -3.30
C PHE A 21 9.96 -28.58 -3.35
N TYR A 22 9.11 -29.55 -3.68
CA TYR A 22 7.67 -29.50 -3.39
C TYR A 22 7.41 -30.33 -2.13
N SER A 23 7.01 -29.68 -1.04
CA SER A 23 6.43 -30.24 0.19
C SER A 23 6.06 -29.05 1.08
N ARG A 24 4.89 -28.89 1.70
CA ARG A 24 3.76 -29.79 2.01
C ARG A 24 2.55 -28.87 2.23
N TYR A 25 1.42 -29.18 1.62
CA TYR A 25 0.12 -28.73 2.13
C TYR A 25 -0.25 -29.67 3.27
N GLN A 26 -0.15 -29.19 4.52
CA GLN A 26 -0.67 -29.88 5.69
C GLN A 26 -2.13 -29.47 5.90
N THR A 27 -3.00 -30.41 5.54
CA THR A 27 -4.24 -30.82 6.22
C THR A 27 -4.90 -29.85 7.20
N ASN A 28 -6.10 -29.41 6.79
CA ASN A 28 -7.24 -29.06 7.61
C ASN A 28 -7.52 -30.09 8.73
N PRO A 29 -7.89 -29.65 9.93
CA PRO A 29 -8.84 -30.36 10.76
C PRO A 29 -10.21 -29.69 10.70
N GLU A 30 -11.20 -30.48 10.29
CA GLU A 30 -12.61 -30.26 10.54
C GLU A 30 -12.85 -29.99 12.04
N ILE A 31 -13.60 -28.92 12.35
CA ILE A 31 -14.38 -28.87 13.59
C ILE A 31 -15.81 -28.52 13.21
N ASN A 32 -16.68 -29.50 13.43
CA ASN A 32 -18.11 -29.47 13.27
C ASN A 32 -18.79 -28.93 14.55
N SER A 33 -20.02 -28.46 14.33
CA SER A 33 -21.18 -28.38 15.23
C SER A 33 -21.13 -27.50 16.50
N GLY A 34 -22.08 -26.57 16.57
CA GLY A 34 -22.41 -25.86 17.80
C GLY A 34 -23.40 -24.72 17.60
N GLU A 35 -24.63 -25.04 17.21
CA GLU A 35 -25.78 -24.14 17.33
C GLU A 35 -25.85 -23.58 18.76
N THR A 36 -25.94 -22.26 18.92
CA THR A 36 -26.81 -21.67 19.94
C THR A 36 -27.39 -20.36 19.43
N THR A 37 -28.69 -20.40 19.18
CA THR A 37 -29.54 -19.25 18.93
C THR A 37 -29.82 -18.55 20.26
N VAL A 38 -29.31 -17.33 20.44
CA VAL A 38 -29.79 -16.44 21.51
C VAL A 38 -30.44 -15.21 20.88
N LYS A 39 -31.75 -15.32 20.64
CA LYS A 39 -32.63 -14.18 20.35
C LYS A 39 -32.70 -13.29 21.59
N LYS A 40 -32.04 -12.13 21.56
CA LYS A 40 -32.26 -11.05 22.55
C LYS A 40 -33.43 -10.16 22.10
N PRO A 41 -34.39 -9.85 22.98
CA PRO A 41 -35.51 -8.98 22.63
C PRO A 41 -35.07 -7.52 22.47
N VAL A 42 -35.44 -6.94 21.33
CA VAL A 42 -35.28 -5.52 21.00
C VAL A 42 -36.21 -4.69 21.87
N ARG A 43 -35.65 -3.94 22.83
CA ARG A 43 -36.38 -2.87 23.51
C ARG A 43 -36.27 -1.59 22.67
N LYS A 44 -37.38 -1.21 22.05
CA LYS A 44 -37.56 0.12 21.44
C LYS A 44 -37.87 1.12 22.55
N THR A 45 -36.86 1.89 22.97
CA THR A 45 -37.06 3.14 23.71
C THR A 45 -36.73 4.29 22.78
N GLY A 46 -37.78 4.91 22.25
CA GLY A 46 -37.69 6.25 21.70
C GLY A 46 -37.67 7.25 22.84
N LEU A 47 -36.73 8.19 22.80
CA LEU A 47 -36.95 9.53 23.32
C LEU A 47 -36.09 10.50 22.50
N MET A 48 -36.80 11.34 21.75
CA MET A 48 -36.33 12.49 21.02
C MET A 48 -36.06 13.66 21.98
N LEU A 49 -35.19 14.56 21.51
CA LEU A 49 -34.99 15.97 21.90
C LEU A 49 -34.02 16.25 23.07
N GLY A 50 -32.99 17.04 22.75
CA GLY A 50 -32.14 17.71 23.72
C GLY A 50 -30.78 18.18 23.19
N ILE A 51 -30.73 18.85 22.04
CA ILE A 51 -29.52 19.59 21.60
C ILE A 51 -29.41 20.83 22.50
N SER A 52 -28.90 20.67 23.73
CA SER A 52 -28.74 21.79 24.66
C SER A 52 -27.68 21.54 25.74
N SER A 53 -26.52 21.02 25.36
CA SER A 53 -25.43 20.81 26.33
C SER A 53 -24.01 20.87 25.75
N ILE A 54 -23.83 21.41 24.53
CA ILE A 54 -22.47 21.59 23.96
C ILE A 54 -21.85 22.95 24.33
N VAL A 55 -22.63 23.92 24.81
CA VAL A 55 -22.10 25.25 25.18
C VAL A 55 -21.63 25.33 26.64
N LEU A 56 -21.99 24.37 27.50
CA LEU A 56 -21.63 24.41 28.94
C LEU A 56 -20.51 23.43 29.36
N LEU A 57 -19.98 22.63 28.44
CA LEU A 57 -18.81 21.76 28.67
C LEU A 57 -17.47 22.40 28.24
N VAL A 58 -17.49 23.61 27.68
CA VAL A 58 -16.28 24.36 27.35
C VAL A 58 -15.79 25.20 28.53
N ALA A 59 -16.68 25.57 29.46
CA ALA A 59 -16.32 26.39 30.63
C ALA A 59 -15.63 25.62 31.77
N ALA A 60 -15.90 24.30 31.92
CA ALA A 60 -15.29 23.49 32.97
C ALA A 60 -13.87 22.99 32.64
N ALA A 61 -13.50 22.93 31.36
CA ALA A 61 -12.14 22.55 30.94
C ALA A 61 -11.13 23.72 31.05
N PHE A 62 -11.61 24.98 31.07
CA PHE A 62 -10.75 26.15 31.22
C PHE A 62 -10.39 26.49 32.67
N ALA A 63 -11.18 26.03 33.65
CA ALA A 63 -10.96 26.35 35.07
C ALA A 63 -9.95 25.42 35.79
N PHE A 64 -9.43 24.38 35.13
CA PHE A 64 -8.45 23.46 35.73
C PHE A 64 -6.99 23.72 35.29
N ILE A 65 -6.73 24.82 34.55
CA ILE A 65 -5.39 25.14 34.04
C ILE A 65 -4.52 25.93 35.06
N PHE A 66 -5.06 26.34 36.22
CA PHE A 66 -4.33 27.23 37.14
C PHE A 66 -4.09 26.65 38.55
N THR A 67 -3.74 25.37 38.64
CA THR A 67 -2.90 24.89 39.76
C THR A 67 -1.51 24.61 39.23
N GLY A 68 -0.70 25.66 39.16
CA GLY A 68 0.71 25.59 38.83
C GLY A 68 1.48 24.74 39.82
N LYS A 69 1.54 23.43 39.58
CA LYS A 69 2.69 22.63 39.99
C LYS A 69 3.73 22.80 38.88
N THR A 70 4.54 23.83 39.00
CA THR A 70 5.79 23.92 38.25
C THR A 70 6.61 22.68 38.61
N THR A 71 6.72 21.75 37.67
CA THR A 71 7.65 20.63 37.76
C THR A 71 9.02 21.24 38.04
N THR A 72 9.64 20.88 39.16
CA THR A 72 10.83 21.53 39.75
C THR A 72 12.14 21.29 38.97
N GLY A 73 12.06 21.05 37.66
CA GLY A 73 13.22 20.91 36.77
C GLY A 73 13.38 22.10 35.84
N ASN A 74 14.62 22.43 35.51
CA ASN A 74 14.94 23.49 34.57
C ASN A 74 14.48 23.06 33.16
N ASP A 75 13.89 23.97 32.38
CA ASP A 75 13.41 23.69 31.02
C ASP A 75 14.55 23.14 30.14
N SER A 76 15.75 23.68 30.31
CA SER A 76 16.99 23.21 29.70
C SER A 76 17.27 21.71 29.90
N ASP A 77 16.96 21.15 31.08
CA ASP A 77 17.24 19.74 31.38
C ASP A 77 16.28 18.82 30.61
N PHE A 78 15.00 19.17 30.55
CA PHE A 78 14.00 18.42 29.78
C PHE A 78 14.28 18.49 28.28
N PHE A 79 14.66 19.67 27.78
CA PHE A 79 15.05 19.84 26.39
C PHE A 79 16.32 19.03 26.06
N SER A 80 17.34 19.07 26.91
CA SER A 80 18.57 18.31 26.74
C SER A 80 18.35 16.80 26.75
N ALA A 81 17.43 16.32 27.60
CA ALA A 81 17.02 14.92 27.59
C ALA A 81 16.37 14.52 26.26
N ALA A 82 15.49 15.37 25.71
CA ALA A 82 14.88 15.14 24.40
C ALA A 82 15.93 15.12 23.26
N GLU A 83 16.88 16.07 23.26
CA GLU A 83 17.99 16.12 22.28
C GLU A 83 18.84 14.85 22.35
N LYS A 84 19.13 14.32 23.54
CA LYS A 84 19.89 13.07 23.69
C LYS A 84 19.18 11.90 23.01
N VAL A 85 17.86 11.79 23.19
CA VAL A 85 17.06 10.74 22.56
C VAL A 85 16.99 10.94 21.04
N TYR A 86 16.81 12.19 20.57
CA TYR A 86 16.85 12.55 19.15
C TYR A 86 18.17 12.15 18.50
N ASN A 87 19.30 12.50 19.11
CA ASN A 87 20.64 12.21 18.61
C ASN A 87 20.99 10.72 18.63
N SER A 88 20.29 9.92 19.44
CA SER A 88 20.41 8.46 19.41
C SER A 88 19.64 7.81 18.23
N GLY A 89 18.91 8.60 17.44
CA GLY A 89 18.08 8.12 16.32
C GLY A 89 16.73 7.55 16.76
N ASN A 90 16.41 7.58 18.06
CA ASN A 90 15.12 7.10 18.57
C ASN A 90 14.04 8.17 18.42
N TYR A 91 13.63 8.40 17.16
CA TYR A 91 12.74 9.49 16.80
C TYR A 91 11.35 9.41 17.45
N ALA A 92 10.82 8.21 17.67
CA ALA A 92 9.52 8.03 18.33
C ALA A 92 9.56 8.51 19.79
N GLN A 93 10.58 8.11 20.56
CA GLN A 93 10.72 8.57 21.93
C GLN A 93 11.10 10.06 22.00
N ALA A 94 11.94 10.55 21.08
CA ALA A 94 12.30 11.95 21.00
C ALA A 94 11.05 12.83 20.77
N MET A 95 10.15 12.41 19.88
CA MET A 95 8.90 13.14 19.61
C MET A 95 8.02 13.25 20.85
N ILE A 96 7.87 12.16 21.62
CA ILE A 96 7.12 12.17 22.89
C ILE A 96 7.78 13.13 23.89
N ALA A 97 9.12 13.13 23.98
CA ALA A 97 9.86 14.01 24.88
C ALA A 97 9.70 15.50 24.51
N TYR A 98 9.81 15.87 23.23
CA TYR A 98 9.57 17.25 22.78
C TYR A 98 8.11 17.69 22.94
N GLN A 99 7.14 16.80 22.67
CA GLN A 99 5.73 17.10 22.91
C GLN A 99 5.47 17.38 24.39
N LYS A 100 6.01 16.55 25.29
CA LYS A 100 5.94 16.78 26.73
C LYS A 100 6.60 18.10 27.12
N PHE A 101 7.78 18.40 26.57
CA PHE A 101 8.47 19.67 26.81
C PHE A 101 7.60 20.89 26.47
N ILE A 102 6.94 20.89 25.30
CA ILE A 102 6.08 21.99 24.87
C ILE A 102 4.86 22.15 25.79
N VAL A 103 4.32 21.05 26.32
CA VAL A 103 3.18 21.06 27.25
C VAL A 103 3.60 21.56 28.64
N ASP A 104 4.74 21.10 29.15
CA ASP A 104 5.22 21.42 30.50
C ASP A 104 5.84 22.84 30.56
N PHE A 105 6.41 23.34 29.45
CA PHE A 105 7.14 24.62 29.36
C PHE A 105 6.70 25.50 28.17
N PRO A 106 5.41 25.87 28.05
CA PRO A 106 4.88 26.55 26.87
C PRO A 106 5.58 27.89 26.55
N GLU A 107 5.96 28.65 27.57
CA GLU A 107 6.62 29.96 27.46
C GLU A 107 8.16 29.87 27.36
N SER A 108 8.74 28.67 27.35
CA SER A 108 10.20 28.53 27.23
C SER A 108 10.69 29.08 25.88
N PRO A 109 11.80 29.82 25.85
CA PRO A 109 12.43 30.24 24.61
C PRO A 109 12.91 29.05 23.74
N LEU A 110 12.98 27.83 24.28
CA LEU A 110 13.29 26.60 23.54
C LEU A 110 12.06 25.96 22.87
N SER A 111 10.84 26.36 23.21
CA SER A 111 9.60 25.79 22.66
C SER A 111 9.48 25.91 21.13
N PRO A 112 9.89 27.02 20.47
CA PRO A 112 9.97 27.06 19.02
C PRO A 112 10.94 26.02 18.44
N ILE A 113 12.08 25.79 19.12
CA ILE A 113 13.09 24.82 18.69
C ILE A 113 12.53 23.40 18.85
N ALA A 114 11.84 23.09 19.95
CA ALA A 114 11.21 21.79 20.15
C ALA A 114 10.16 21.47 19.06
N ARG A 115 9.37 22.45 18.64
CA ARG A 115 8.42 22.29 17.52
C ARG A 115 9.15 22.01 16.21
N GLU A 116 10.23 22.72 15.95
CA GLU A 116 11.06 22.48 14.77
C GLU A 116 11.68 21.08 14.78
N ARG A 117 12.15 20.60 15.94
CA ARG A 117 12.64 19.23 16.11
C ARG A 117 11.57 18.19 15.79
N ILE A 118 10.32 18.41 16.21
CA ILE A 118 9.20 17.51 15.87
C ILE A 118 8.98 17.45 14.34
N ASN A 119 9.06 18.59 13.64
CA ASN A 119 8.96 18.60 12.17
C ASN A 119 10.09 17.81 11.50
N GLN A 120 11.32 17.97 12.01
CA GLN A 120 12.49 17.22 11.54
C GLN A 120 12.32 15.72 11.79
N ILE A 121 11.83 15.34 12.98
CA ILE A 121 11.50 13.96 13.33
C ILE A 121 10.50 13.36 12.34
N HIS A 122 9.40 14.05 12.03
CA HIS A 122 8.42 13.55 11.06
C HIS A 122 9.08 13.27 9.69
N THR A 123 9.97 14.16 9.25
CA THR A 123 10.71 13.99 8.00
C THR A 123 11.64 12.78 8.06
N ASN A 124 12.37 12.61 9.16
CA ASN A 124 13.29 11.49 9.36
C ASN A 124 12.57 10.14 9.43
N ILE A 125 11.44 10.06 10.15
CA ILE A 125 10.62 8.85 10.23
C ILE A 125 10.11 8.46 8.83
N LYS A 126 9.56 9.42 8.07
CA LYS A 126 9.09 9.17 6.70
C LYS A 126 10.23 8.70 5.78
N SER A 127 11.42 9.29 5.92
CA SER A 127 12.61 8.88 5.17
C SER A 127 13.05 7.46 5.54
N GLN A 128 13.09 7.13 6.83
CA GLN A 128 13.43 5.79 7.32
C GLN A 128 12.42 4.74 6.85
N GLU A 129 11.12 5.05 6.91
CA GLU A 129 10.06 4.17 6.41
C GLU A 129 10.28 3.88 4.92
N LYS A 130 10.47 4.93 4.10
CA LYS A 130 10.77 4.78 2.68
C LYS A 130 12.02 3.92 2.46
N GLN A 131 13.10 4.17 3.20
CA GLN A 131 14.34 3.42 3.10
C GLN A 131 14.16 1.94 3.50
N SER A 132 13.33 1.66 4.50
CA SER A 132 13.00 0.29 4.93
C SER A 132 12.18 -0.47 3.88
N LEU A 133 11.38 0.24 3.07
CA LEU A 133 10.60 -0.33 1.99
C LEU A 133 11.43 -0.57 0.72
N THR A 134 12.54 0.15 0.52
CA THR A 134 13.36 0.06 -0.69
C THR A 134 13.74 -1.38 -1.08
N PRO A 135 14.31 -2.23 -0.20
CA PRO A 135 14.67 -3.60 -0.58
C PRO A 135 13.46 -4.44 -1.02
N ARG A 136 12.31 -4.23 -0.36
CA ARG A 136 11.06 -4.91 -0.71
C ARG A 136 10.57 -4.47 -2.10
N ILE A 137 10.60 -3.17 -2.38
CA ILE A 137 10.23 -2.62 -3.69
C ILE A 137 11.17 -3.17 -4.77
N THR A 138 12.48 -3.23 -4.51
CA THR A 138 13.46 -3.81 -5.44
C THR A 138 13.16 -5.28 -5.76
N ALA A 139 12.91 -6.10 -4.75
CA ALA A 139 12.58 -7.52 -4.95
C ALA A 139 11.25 -7.71 -5.71
N LEU A 140 10.26 -6.85 -5.44
CA LEU A 140 8.99 -6.86 -6.18
C LEU A 140 9.18 -6.43 -7.63
N LEU A 141 10.02 -5.42 -7.91
CA LEU A 141 10.31 -4.97 -9.27
C LEU A 141 11.00 -6.07 -10.08
N GLU A 142 11.97 -6.76 -9.49
CA GLU A 142 12.60 -7.92 -10.11
C GLU A 142 11.57 -9.01 -10.44
N SER A 143 10.73 -9.36 -9.47
CA SER A 143 9.66 -10.35 -9.66
C SER A 143 8.65 -9.93 -10.73
N ALA A 144 8.30 -8.64 -10.78
CA ALA A 144 7.40 -8.06 -11.78
C ALA A 144 8.00 -8.17 -13.19
N ASN A 145 9.27 -7.84 -13.36
CA ASN A 145 9.98 -7.95 -14.63
C ASN A 145 10.08 -9.40 -15.10
N ILE A 146 10.47 -10.34 -14.22
CA ILE A 146 10.50 -11.78 -14.54
C ILE A 146 9.12 -12.28 -14.97
N ALA A 147 8.06 -11.92 -14.22
CA ALA A 147 6.69 -12.30 -14.56
C ALA A 147 6.26 -11.73 -15.92
N PHE A 148 6.62 -10.47 -16.20
CA PHE A 148 6.31 -9.82 -17.46
C PHE A 148 7.04 -10.48 -18.65
N GLU A 149 8.34 -10.75 -18.53
CA GLU A 149 9.13 -11.43 -19.57
C GLU A 149 8.60 -12.83 -19.87
N ARG A 150 8.14 -13.54 -18.84
CA ARG A 150 7.49 -14.86 -18.95
C ARG A 150 6.03 -14.78 -19.40
N LYS A 151 5.52 -13.60 -19.74
CA LYS A 151 4.13 -13.34 -20.16
C LYS A 151 3.07 -13.74 -19.12
N ARG A 152 3.47 -13.84 -17.85
CA ARG A 152 2.59 -14.06 -16.70
C ARG A 152 1.99 -12.72 -16.26
N TYR A 153 1.17 -12.12 -17.12
CA TYR A 153 0.69 -10.76 -16.88
C TYR A 153 -0.37 -10.71 -15.78
N SER A 154 -1.46 -11.46 -15.92
CA SER A 154 -2.54 -11.54 -14.91
C SER A 154 -2.74 -12.95 -14.35
N LEU A 155 -2.00 -13.94 -14.85
CA LEU A 155 -2.08 -15.34 -14.45
C LEU A 155 -0.67 -15.94 -14.32
N PRO A 156 -0.45 -16.89 -13.41
CA PRO A 156 -1.37 -17.39 -12.36
C PRO A 156 -1.68 -16.33 -11.28
N GLU A 157 -2.74 -16.51 -10.50
CA GLU A 157 -3.24 -15.50 -9.53
C GLU A 157 -2.21 -15.06 -8.48
N SER A 158 -1.32 -15.97 -8.07
CA SER A 158 -0.34 -15.71 -7.01
C SER A 158 1.04 -15.24 -7.49
N ASP A 159 1.32 -15.34 -8.79
CA ASP A 159 2.62 -15.05 -9.37
C ASP A 159 2.43 -14.45 -10.76
N ASN A 160 2.15 -13.15 -10.82
CA ASN A 160 1.95 -12.42 -12.07
C ASN A 160 2.37 -10.94 -11.95
N ALA A 161 2.63 -10.32 -13.10
CA ALA A 161 3.16 -8.96 -13.18
C ALA A 161 2.17 -7.91 -12.65
N VAL A 162 0.86 -8.09 -12.84
CA VAL A 162 -0.18 -7.19 -12.28
C VAL A 162 -0.14 -7.20 -10.76
N LEU A 163 -0.01 -8.36 -10.13
CA LEU A 163 0.07 -8.50 -8.68
C LEU A 163 1.28 -7.75 -8.13
N TYR A 164 2.47 -7.97 -8.70
CA TYR A 164 3.68 -7.32 -8.21
C TYR A 164 3.66 -5.80 -8.43
N THR A 165 3.24 -5.33 -9.61
CA THR A 165 3.14 -3.89 -9.88
C THR A 165 2.11 -3.22 -8.98
N SER A 166 0.97 -3.85 -8.72
CA SER A 166 -0.04 -3.32 -7.80
C SER A 166 0.49 -3.18 -6.38
N GLU A 167 1.27 -4.16 -5.90
CA GLU A 167 1.87 -4.09 -4.56
C GLU A 167 2.96 -3.00 -4.48
N ILE A 168 3.78 -2.83 -5.54
CA ILE A 168 4.75 -1.72 -5.60
C ILE A 168 4.03 -0.38 -5.54
N LEU A 169 2.98 -0.17 -6.34
CA LEU A 169 2.25 1.10 -6.39
C LEU A 169 1.45 1.39 -5.11
N ARG A 170 1.13 0.37 -4.31
CA ARG A 170 0.59 0.55 -2.96
C ARG A 170 1.64 1.08 -1.97
N LEU A 171 2.90 0.63 -2.11
CA LEU A 171 4.02 1.03 -1.25
C LEU A 171 4.63 2.38 -1.69
N ASP A 172 4.74 2.60 -3.00
CA ASP A 172 5.26 3.80 -3.63
C ASP A 172 4.41 4.15 -4.87
N PRO A 173 3.33 4.94 -4.70
CA PRO A 173 2.43 5.32 -5.79
C PRO A 173 3.10 6.09 -6.94
N ALA A 174 4.29 6.66 -6.70
CA ALA A 174 5.05 7.42 -7.69
C ALA A 174 6.18 6.60 -8.34
N ASN A 175 6.23 5.28 -8.09
CA ASN A 175 7.26 4.41 -8.66
C ASN A 175 7.16 4.35 -10.19
N SER A 176 8.07 5.03 -10.88
CA SER A 176 8.02 5.19 -12.34
C SER A 176 8.17 3.87 -13.09
N GLU A 177 8.99 2.94 -12.60
CA GLU A 177 9.21 1.63 -13.22
C GLU A 177 7.94 0.77 -13.17
N ALA A 178 7.29 0.68 -12.01
CA ALA A 178 6.04 -0.06 -11.85
C ALA A 178 4.91 0.56 -12.67
N LEU A 179 4.80 1.89 -12.71
CA LEU A 179 3.84 2.60 -13.57
C LEU A 179 4.07 2.28 -15.05
N ALA A 180 5.32 2.31 -15.52
CA ALA A 180 5.66 2.00 -16.90
C ALA A 180 5.35 0.54 -17.25
N LEU A 181 5.66 -0.40 -16.35
CA LEU A 181 5.35 -1.82 -16.55
C LEU A 181 3.83 -2.06 -16.58
N GLN A 182 3.09 -1.45 -15.66
CA GLN A 182 1.63 -1.51 -15.63
C GLN A 182 1.02 -0.96 -16.93
N ALA A 183 1.52 0.17 -17.44
CA ALA A 183 1.07 0.74 -18.70
C ALA A 183 1.27 -0.21 -19.89
N ARG A 184 2.40 -0.93 -19.94
CA ARG A 184 2.68 -1.94 -20.98
C ARG A 184 1.70 -3.12 -20.90
N ILE A 185 1.36 -3.57 -19.70
CA ILE A 185 0.38 -4.64 -19.48
C ILE A 185 -1.01 -4.20 -19.93
N VAL A 186 -1.42 -2.98 -19.55
CA VAL A 186 -2.69 -2.38 -19.97
C VAL A 186 -2.75 -2.29 -21.50
N ALA A 187 -1.71 -1.77 -22.15
CA ALA A 187 -1.65 -1.67 -23.60
C ALA A 187 -1.83 -3.04 -24.28
N PHE A 188 -1.14 -4.08 -23.78
CA PHE A 188 -1.27 -5.44 -24.30
C PHE A 188 -2.71 -5.97 -24.22
N TYR A 189 -3.35 -5.85 -23.06
CA TYR A 189 -4.72 -6.34 -22.89
C TYR A 189 -5.75 -5.51 -23.64
N THR A 190 -5.57 -4.20 -23.74
CA THR A 190 -6.40 -3.33 -24.58
C THR A 190 -6.31 -3.74 -26.05
N GLU A 191 -5.10 -3.93 -26.59
CA GLU A 191 -4.91 -4.40 -27.97
C GLU A 191 -5.60 -5.75 -28.20
N LYS A 192 -5.39 -6.73 -27.30
CA LYS A 192 -6.06 -8.03 -27.37
C LYS A 192 -7.58 -7.92 -27.31
N ALA A 193 -8.10 -7.01 -26.51
CA ALA A 193 -9.53 -6.77 -26.39
C ALA A 193 -10.10 -6.18 -27.69
N GLU A 194 -9.43 -5.17 -28.25
CA GLU A 194 -9.83 -4.52 -29.50
C GLU A 194 -9.76 -5.49 -30.69
N ASP A 195 -8.68 -6.27 -30.81
CA ASP A 195 -8.54 -7.30 -31.83
C ASP A 195 -9.67 -8.33 -31.78
N ALA A 196 -10.00 -8.80 -30.57
CA ALA A 196 -11.10 -9.73 -30.36
C ALA A 196 -12.45 -9.09 -30.73
N ALA A 197 -12.68 -7.83 -30.36
CA ALA A 197 -13.89 -7.09 -30.68
C ALA A 197 -14.09 -6.92 -32.20
N ARG A 198 -13.02 -6.53 -32.92
CA ARG A 198 -13.04 -6.42 -34.40
C ARG A 198 -13.38 -7.75 -35.08
N GLN A 199 -12.94 -8.85 -34.49
CA GLN A 199 -13.25 -10.20 -34.97
C GLN A 199 -14.58 -10.76 -34.43
N ARG A 200 -15.41 -9.93 -33.78
CA ARG A 200 -16.70 -10.32 -33.18
C ARG A 200 -16.59 -11.39 -32.08
N ARG A 201 -15.41 -11.60 -31.52
CA ARG A 201 -15.13 -12.50 -30.39
C ARG A 201 -15.42 -11.76 -29.07
N TYR A 202 -16.68 -11.35 -28.88
CA TYR A 202 -17.08 -10.41 -27.82
C TYR A 202 -16.82 -10.91 -26.39
N ARG A 203 -16.96 -12.22 -26.12
CA ARG A 203 -16.62 -12.78 -24.80
C ARG A 203 -15.13 -12.64 -24.49
N THR A 204 -14.27 -12.87 -25.48
CA THR A 204 -12.83 -12.67 -25.35
C THR A 204 -12.49 -11.19 -25.17
N ALA A 205 -13.11 -10.30 -25.94
CA ALA A 205 -12.94 -8.86 -25.78
C ALA A 205 -13.30 -8.41 -24.35
N LEU A 206 -14.47 -8.83 -23.86
CA LEU A 206 -14.96 -8.54 -22.52
C LEU A 206 -13.98 -9.02 -21.44
N SER A 207 -13.48 -10.26 -21.55
CA SER A 207 -12.51 -10.81 -20.60
C SER A 207 -11.22 -9.97 -20.53
N ASN A 208 -10.70 -9.53 -21.68
CA ASN A 208 -9.47 -8.71 -21.71
C ASN A 208 -9.73 -7.30 -21.13
N TYR A 209 -10.86 -6.67 -21.44
CA TYR A 209 -11.22 -5.39 -20.81
C TYR A 209 -11.43 -5.50 -19.30
N LYS A 210 -11.98 -6.62 -18.80
CA LYS A 210 -12.09 -6.83 -17.35
C LYS A 210 -10.73 -6.86 -16.67
N ILE A 211 -9.69 -7.39 -17.33
CA ILE A 211 -8.31 -7.31 -16.83
C ILE A 211 -7.84 -5.85 -16.79
N VAL A 212 -8.03 -5.09 -17.88
CA VAL A 212 -7.70 -3.65 -17.90
C VAL A 212 -8.41 -2.89 -16.78
N ASN A 213 -9.70 -3.13 -16.57
CA ASN A 213 -10.47 -2.48 -15.52
C ASN A 213 -10.04 -2.91 -14.10
N SER A 214 -9.49 -4.11 -13.92
CA SER A 214 -8.92 -4.50 -12.63
C SER A 214 -7.64 -3.73 -12.29
N ILE A 215 -6.91 -3.29 -13.31
CA ILE A 215 -5.68 -2.48 -13.18
C ILE A 215 -6.03 -1.00 -13.04
N LEU A 216 -6.96 -0.50 -13.86
CA LEU A 216 -7.40 0.89 -13.92
C LEU A 216 -8.91 1.01 -13.65
N PRO A 217 -9.38 0.78 -12.40
CA PRO A 217 -10.81 0.76 -12.08
C PRO A 217 -11.49 2.13 -12.20
N GLY A 218 -10.73 3.21 -12.41
CA GLY A 218 -11.25 4.56 -12.65
C GLY A 218 -11.48 4.89 -14.13
N ASP A 219 -10.95 4.09 -15.05
CA ASP A 219 -10.95 4.42 -16.48
C ASP A 219 -12.36 4.32 -17.09
N GLN A 220 -12.91 5.47 -17.50
CA GLN A 220 -14.28 5.56 -18.01
C GLN A 220 -14.41 4.92 -19.39
N GLU A 221 -13.35 4.96 -20.21
CA GLU A 221 -13.35 4.38 -21.54
C GLU A 221 -13.51 2.85 -21.45
N THR A 222 -12.65 2.19 -20.68
CA THR A 222 -12.72 0.73 -20.47
C THR A 222 -14.07 0.32 -19.89
N LYS A 223 -14.62 1.06 -18.92
CA LYS A 223 -15.97 0.81 -18.38
C LYS A 223 -17.06 0.90 -19.43
N GLY A 224 -17.01 1.92 -20.29
CA GLY A 224 -17.95 2.08 -21.40
C GLY A 224 -17.91 0.89 -22.37
N LYS A 225 -16.70 0.42 -22.72
CA LYS A 225 -16.50 -0.75 -23.59
C LYS A 225 -17.03 -2.04 -22.95
N ILE A 226 -16.77 -2.25 -21.66
CA ILE A 226 -17.32 -3.39 -20.89
C ILE A 226 -18.84 -3.38 -20.94
N LEU A 227 -19.47 -2.25 -20.60
CA LEU A 227 -20.93 -2.12 -20.56
C LEU A 227 -21.58 -2.37 -21.93
N ALA A 228 -20.97 -1.86 -23.01
CA ALA A 228 -21.44 -2.09 -24.37
C ALA A 228 -21.41 -3.57 -24.75
N LEU A 229 -20.30 -4.26 -24.43
CA LEU A 229 -20.14 -5.69 -24.70
C LEU A 229 -21.09 -6.56 -23.85
N GLU A 230 -21.28 -6.23 -22.57
CA GLU A 230 -22.21 -6.92 -21.67
C GLU A 230 -23.65 -6.81 -22.19
N LYS A 231 -24.09 -5.61 -22.62
CA LYS A 231 -25.38 -5.41 -23.27
C LYS A 231 -25.53 -6.26 -24.54
N GLN A 232 -24.52 -6.29 -25.40
CA GLN A 232 -24.54 -7.05 -26.64
C GLN A 232 -24.61 -8.57 -26.40
N LEU A 233 -23.99 -9.04 -25.31
CA LEU A 233 -24.00 -10.46 -24.92
C LEU A 233 -25.25 -10.85 -24.13
N GLY A 234 -26.14 -9.90 -23.78
CA GLY A 234 -27.29 -10.15 -22.92
C GLY A 234 -26.92 -10.50 -21.48
N ILE A 235 -25.76 -10.03 -21.02
CA ILE A 235 -25.26 -10.26 -19.65
C ILE A 235 -25.57 -8.99 -18.86
N LYS A 236 -26.56 -9.04 -17.97
CA LYS A 236 -26.83 -8.01 -16.97
C LYS A 236 -27.37 -8.67 -15.71
#